data_AF-A0A062V5C6-F1
#
_entry.id   AF-A0A062V5C6-F1
#
_cell.length_a   1.000
_cell.length_b   1.000
_cell.length_c   1.000
_cell.angle_alpha   90.00
_cell.angle_beta   90.00
_cell.angle_gamma   90.00
#
_symmetry.space_group_name_H-M   'P 1'
#
loop_
_entity.id
_entity.type
_entity.pdbx_description
1 polymer ?
#
loop_
_entity_poly.entity_id
_entity_poly.type
_entity_poly.pdbx_seq_one_letter_code
_entity_poly.pdbx_strand_id
1 'polypeptide(L)'
;MHLHSQERQGRGRALDRAFRASKGEILGYIDVDLATDMKHLKELIQSIRDGYDVATGSRMLPQSNVERPFNRGFASRGFNFLTRLMLGSRLYDHQCGFKSFKRDSLLGLLDKVKDTHWFWDTELLVRAQRAGFSVREFPVEWRHGGTTKVDLKRDVIGMGSQIFRLWYEFLWD
;
A
#
# COMPACT_ATOMS: atom_id res chain seq x y z
N MET A 1 -0.06 22.33 -3.56
CA MET A 1 1.37 22.06 -3.86
C MET A 1 1.43 21.09 -5.02
N HIS A 2 2.22 21.39 -6.06
CA HIS A 2 2.46 20.49 -7.18
C HIS A 2 3.95 20.11 -7.17
N LEU A 3 4.25 18.82 -7.20
CA LEU A 3 5.62 18.30 -7.24
C LEU A 3 5.84 17.61 -8.59
N HIS A 4 6.87 18.04 -9.30
CA HIS A 4 7.33 17.44 -10.55
C HIS A 4 8.79 17.00 -10.42
N SER A 5 9.20 15.98 -11.19
CA SER A 5 10.59 15.53 -11.29
C SER A 5 10.90 15.22 -12.76
N GLN A 6 12.07 15.66 -13.22
CA GLN A 6 12.57 15.37 -14.56
C GLN A 6 13.04 13.91 -14.70
N GLU A 7 13.32 13.25 -13.59
CA GLU A 7 13.77 11.86 -13.55
C GLU A 7 12.66 10.91 -13.10
N ARG A 8 12.72 9.67 -13.57
CA ARG A 8 11.77 8.62 -13.16
C ARG A 8 12.03 8.18 -11.72
N GLN A 9 11.28 8.77 -10.79
CA GLN A 9 11.39 8.47 -9.36
C GLN A 9 10.93 7.06 -9.00
N GLY A 10 9.93 6.50 -9.70
CA GLY A 10 9.25 5.30 -9.21
C GLY A 10 8.28 5.62 -8.07
N ARG A 11 7.39 4.68 -7.72
CA ARG A 11 6.25 4.91 -6.82
C ARG A 11 6.69 5.30 -5.41
N GLY A 12 7.52 4.48 -4.75
CA GLY A 12 7.97 4.71 -3.38
C GLY A 12 8.65 6.07 -3.18
N ARG A 13 9.66 6.42 -4.00
CA ARG A 13 10.33 7.74 -3.90
C ARG A 13 9.39 8.91 -4.17
N ALA A 14 8.48 8.78 -5.14
CA ALA A 14 7.52 9.84 -5.42
C ALA A 14 6.57 10.06 -4.23
N LEU A 15 6.08 8.99 -3.62
CA LEU A 15 5.21 9.03 -2.45
C LEU A 15 5.94 9.59 -1.23
N ASP A 16 7.15 9.10 -0.92
CA ASP A 16 7.95 9.61 0.21
C ASP A 16 8.16 11.12 0.11
N ARG A 17 8.62 11.61 -1.06
CA ARG A 17 8.80 13.03 -1.33
C ARG A 17 7.48 13.82 -1.17
N ALA A 18 6.38 13.29 -1.69
CA ALA A 18 5.08 13.94 -1.60
C ALA A 18 4.57 14.04 -0.16
N PHE A 19 4.74 12.98 0.63
CA PHE A 19 4.30 12.96 2.02
C PHE A 19 5.14 13.88 2.91
N ARG A 20 6.46 13.89 2.76
CA ARG A 20 7.34 14.80 3.53
C ARG A 20 7.05 16.27 3.24
N ALA A 21 6.72 16.61 2.00
CA ALA A 21 6.40 17.98 1.61
C ALA A 21 4.95 18.39 1.97
N SER A 22 4.06 17.44 2.22
CA SER A 22 2.66 17.71 2.59
C SER A 22 2.57 18.29 4.00
N LYS A 23 1.58 19.15 4.26
CA LYS A 23 1.39 19.83 5.55
C LYS A 23 0.18 19.35 6.36
N GLY A 24 -0.62 18.44 5.82
CA GLY A 24 -1.81 17.92 6.50
C GLY A 24 -1.49 17.02 7.68
N GLU A 25 -2.40 16.98 8.65
CA GLU A 25 -2.38 16.07 9.81
C GLU A 25 -2.80 14.65 9.42
N ILE A 26 -3.75 14.54 8.48
CA ILE A 26 -4.14 13.29 7.83
C ILE A 26 -3.59 13.35 6.41
N LEU A 27 -2.78 12.36 6.07
CA LEU A 27 -2.16 12.22 4.76
C LEU A 27 -2.79 11.05 4.04
N GLY A 28 -3.13 11.20 2.76
CA GLY A 28 -3.68 10.12 1.96
C GLY A 28 -3.12 10.11 0.56
N TYR A 29 -3.14 8.95 -0.07
CA TYR A 29 -2.88 8.85 -1.50
C TYR A 29 -3.88 7.88 -2.15
N ILE A 30 -4.17 8.18 -3.42
CA ILE A 30 -5.11 7.47 -4.26
C ILE A 30 -4.45 7.30 -5.63
N ASP A 31 -4.59 6.12 -6.24
CA ASP A 31 -4.14 5.90 -7.62
C ASP A 31 -4.88 6.84 -8.58
N VAL A 32 -4.15 7.43 -9.52
CA VAL A 32 -4.67 8.47 -10.45
C VAL A 32 -5.73 7.94 -11.42
N ASP A 33 -5.77 6.63 -11.64
CA ASP A 33 -6.77 5.97 -12.47
C ASP A 33 -8.15 5.90 -11.81
N LEU A 34 -8.24 6.31 -10.53
CA LEU A 34 -9.45 6.25 -9.70
C LEU A 34 -10.09 4.87 -9.73
N ALA A 35 -9.27 3.82 -9.78
CA ALA A 35 -9.75 2.45 -9.82
C ALA A 35 -10.55 2.08 -8.56
N THR A 36 -10.21 2.67 -7.40
CA THR A 36 -11.04 2.57 -6.19
C THR A 36 -12.14 3.64 -6.21
N ASP A 37 -13.39 3.24 -5.97
CA ASP A 37 -14.52 4.16 -5.96
C ASP A 37 -14.37 5.24 -4.87
N MET A 38 -14.49 6.51 -5.26
CA MET A 38 -14.29 7.66 -4.39
C MET A 38 -15.33 7.78 -3.28
N LYS A 39 -16.44 7.05 -3.32
CA LYS A 39 -17.38 6.96 -2.19
C LYS A 39 -16.71 6.47 -0.90
N HIS A 40 -15.63 5.70 -1.03
CA HIS A 40 -14.85 5.19 0.10
C HIS A 40 -13.90 6.22 0.72
N LEU A 41 -13.72 7.40 0.10
CA LEU A 41 -12.81 8.42 0.61
C LEU A 41 -13.19 8.89 2.01
N LYS A 42 -14.50 9.03 2.29
CA LYS A 42 -14.98 9.42 3.62
C LYS A 42 -14.56 8.40 4.68
N GLU A 43 -14.75 7.12 4.42
CA GLU A 43 -14.35 6.03 5.33
C GLU A 43 -12.83 6.01 5.53
N LEU A 44 -12.06 6.22 4.45
CA LEU A 44 -10.60 6.27 4.50
C LEU A 44 -10.09 7.36 5.45
N ILE A 45 -10.63 8.57 5.34
CA ILE A 45 -10.23 9.70 6.19
C ILE A 45 -10.79 9.54 7.62
N GLN A 46 -12.05 9.09 7.74
CA GLN A 46 -12.69 8.93 9.04
C GLN A 46 -11.97 7.87 9.88
N SER A 47 -11.44 6.81 9.28
CA SER A 47 -10.63 5.81 9.99
C SER A 47 -9.47 6.42 10.77
N ILE A 48 -8.78 7.42 10.20
CA ILE A 48 -7.69 8.11 10.92
C ILE A 48 -8.24 9.01 12.03
N ARG A 49 -9.38 9.66 11.80
CA ARG A 49 -10.07 10.48 12.82
C ARG A 49 -10.58 9.64 13.99
N ASP A 50 -10.96 8.39 13.72
CA ASP A 50 -11.41 7.43 14.73
C ASP A 50 -10.23 6.83 15.53
N GLY A 51 -9.00 7.27 15.26
CA GLY A 51 -7.82 6.93 16.06
C GLY A 51 -6.89 5.89 15.46
N TYR A 52 -7.17 5.38 14.25
CA TYR A 52 -6.23 4.48 13.57
C TYR A 52 -5.01 5.25 13.05
N ASP A 53 -3.84 4.63 13.12
CA ASP A 53 -2.60 5.21 12.60
C ASP A 53 -2.52 5.12 11.08
N VAL A 54 -3.04 4.04 10.52
CA VAL A 54 -3.06 3.74 9.08
C VAL A 54 -4.41 3.17 8.70
N ALA A 55 -4.95 3.59 7.56
CA ALA A 55 -6.10 2.93 6.93
C ALA A 55 -5.83 2.63 5.47
N THR A 56 -6.29 1.48 5.00
CA THR A 56 -6.16 1.03 3.61
C THR A 56 -7.44 0.38 3.13
N GLY A 57 -7.84 0.70 1.91
CA GLY A 57 -8.84 -0.09 1.20
C GLY A 57 -8.28 -1.48 0.86
N SER A 58 -9.16 -2.45 0.67
CA SER A 58 -8.79 -3.82 0.30
C SER A 58 -9.63 -4.33 -0.85
N ARG A 59 -8.97 -4.93 -1.84
CA ARG A 59 -9.60 -5.62 -2.97
C ARG A 59 -9.70 -7.14 -2.71
N MET A 60 -9.30 -7.58 -1.52
CA MET A 60 -9.14 -9.00 -1.16
C MET A 60 -10.04 -9.42 0.01
N LEU A 61 -10.69 -8.47 0.69
CA LEU A 61 -11.69 -8.79 1.70
C LEU A 61 -12.95 -9.37 1.06
N PRO A 62 -13.66 -10.30 1.72
CA PRO A 62 -14.85 -10.96 1.16
C PRO A 62 -15.96 -10.01 0.69
N GLN A 63 -16.12 -8.87 1.37
CA GLN A 63 -17.14 -7.85 1.06
C GLN A 63 -16.68 -6.86 -0.03
N SER A 64 -15.46 -7.00 -0.55
CA SER A 64 -14.96 -6.13 -1.62
C SER A 64 -15.63 -6.50 -2.93
N ASN A 65 -16.09 -5.50 -3.69
CA ASN A 65 -16.63 -5.71 -5.02
C ASN A 65 -15.59 -5.31 -6.06
N VAL A 66 -15.03 -6.30 -6.77
CA VAL A 66 -13.89 -6.07 -7.65
C VAL A 66 -14.17 -6.54 -9.07
N GLU A 67 -14.26 -5.60 -9.99
CA GLU A 67 -14.43 -5.85 -11.42
C GLU A 67 -13.04 -5.89 -12.09
N ARG A 68 -12.53 -7.10 -12.34
CA ARG A 68 -11.23 -7.33 -12.98
C ARG A 68 -11.28 -8.48 -14.00
N PRO A 69 -10.45 -8.48 -15.05
CA PRO A 69 -10.30 -9.63 -15.94
C PRO A 69 -9.84 -10.88 -15.16
N PHE A 70 -10.46 -12.04 -15.44
CA PHE A 70 -10.28 -13.32 -14.71
C PHE A 70 -8.82 -13.73 -14.49
N ASN A 71 -7.91 -13.38 -15.41
CA ASN A 71 -6.56 -13.93 -15.46
C ASN A 71 -5.55 -13.19 -14.56
N ARG A 72 -5.95 -12.11 -13.86
CA ARG A 72 -5.04 -11.26 -13.07
C ARG A 72 -5.19 -11.36 -11.54
N GLY A 73 -6.11 -12.21 -11.05
CA GLY A 73 -6.33 -12.37 -9.61
C GLY A 73 -5.29 -13.23 -8.89
N PHE A 74 -4.74 -14.25 -9.56
CA PHE A 74 -3.92 -15.28 -8.90
C PHE A 74 -2.57 -14.77 -8.40
N ALA A 75 -1.83 -14.00 -9.21
CA ALA A 75 -0.53 -13.48 -8.82
C ALA A 75 -0.62 -12.57 -7.58
N SER A 76 -1.62 -11.68 -7.54
CA SER A 76 -1.82 -10.79 -6.40
C SER A 76 -2.28 -11.54 -5.14
N ARG A 77 -3.13 -12.57 -5.28
CA ARG A 77 -3.50 -13.45 -4.15
C ARG A 77 -2.30 -14.21 -3.61
N GLY A 78 -1.47 -14.80 -4.48
CA GLY A 78 -0.25 -15.50 -4.10
C GLY A 78 0.76 -14.58 -3.39
N PHE A 79 0.95 -13.37 -3.91
CA PHE A 79 1.78 -12.36 -3.27
C PHE A 79 1.28 -12.01 -1.86
N ASN A 80 -0.01 -11.67 -1.72
CA ASN A 80 -0.57 -11.32 -0.41
C ASN A 80 -0.54 -12.50 0.56
N PHE A 81 -0.77 -13.72 0.08
CA PHE A 81 -0.62 -14.93 0.89
C PHE A 81 0.82 -15.10 1.41
N LEU A 82 1.82 -14.98 0.54
CA LEU A 82 3.24 -15.06 0.93
C LEU A 82 3.63 -13.96 1.91
N THR A 83 3.19 -12.73 1.69
CA THR A 83 3.42 -11.59 2.60
C THR A 83 2.85 -11.89 3.98
N ARG A 84 1.61 -12.39 4.07
CA ARG A 84 1.00 -12.78 5.35
C ARG A 84 1.77 -13.90 6.04
N LEU A 85 2.11 -14.95 5.28
CA LEU A 85 2.78 -16.14 5.80
C LEU A 85 4.20 -15.84 6.30
N MET A 86 5.01 -15.17 5.48
CA MET A 86 6.42 -14.91 5.79
C MET A 86 6.61 -13.73 6.73
N LEU A 87 5.84 -12.67 6.58
CA LEU A 87 6.04 -11.42 7.33
C LEU A 87 5.08 -11.26 8.51
N GLY A 88 4.20 -12.24 8.74
CA GLY A 88 3.25 -12.23 9.86
C GLY A 88 2.16 -11.16 9.74
N SER A 89 1.93 -10.62 8.55
CA SER A 89 0.90 -9.60 8.34
C SER A 89 -0.51 -10.17 8.49
N ARG A 90 -1.38 -9.37 9.12
CA ARG A 90 -2.81 -9.67 9.26
C ARG A 90 -3.67 -9.12 8.12
N LEU A 91 -3.12 -8.28 7.24
CA LEU A 91 -3.86 -7.62 6.15
C LEU A 91 -4.08 -8.58 4.98
N TYR A 92 -5.15 -8.38 4.22
CA TYR A 92 -5.48 -9.15 3.03
C TYR A 92 -4.93 -8.52 1.74
N ASP A 93 -4.79 -7.20 1.67
CA ASP A 93 -4.30 -6.47 0.49
C ASP A 93 -3.24 -5.42 0.84
N HIS A 94 -1.99 -5.73 0.48
CA HIS A 94 -0.82 -4.87 0.73
C HIS A 94 -0.53 -3.89 -0.41
N GLN A 95 -1.25 -4.01 -1.52
CA GLN A 95 -0.92 -3.34 -2.79
C GLN A 95 -2.03 -2.38 -3.23
N CYS A 96 -3.08 -2.20 -2.42
CA CYS A 96 -4.18 -1.31 -2.76
C CYS A 96 -3.70 0.14 -2.75
N GLY A 97 -3.80 0.85 -3.87
CA GLY A 97 -3.37 2.26 -3.95
C GLY A 97 -4.36 3.25 -3.37
N PHE A 98 -4.96 2.93 -2.22
CA PHE A 98 -5.99 3.72 -1.57
C PHE A 98 -5.74 3.70 -0.06
N LYS A 99 -4.94 4.65 0.44
CA LYS A 99 -4.45 4.65 1.81
C LYS A 99 -4.49 6.04 2.45
N SER A 100 -4.69 6.06 3.76
CA SER A 100 -4.53 7.24 4.61
C SER A 100 -3.71 6.90 5.85
N PHE A 101 -3.12 7.94 6.42
CA PHE A 101 -2.19 7.85 7.52
C PHE A 101 -2.34 9.04 8.44
N LYS A 102 -2.17 8.81 9.73
CA LYS A 102 -1.80 9.85 10.68
C LYS A 102 -0.39 10.33 10.35
N ARG A 103 -0.19 11.64 10.26
CA ARG A 103 1.08 12.25 9.83
C ARG A 103 2.28 11.70 10.60
N ASP A 104 2.23 11.76 11.93
CA ASP A 104 3.39 11.40 12.76
C ASP A 104 3.75 9.92 12.62
N SER A 105 2.74 9.05 12.56
CA SER A 105 2.89 7.62 12.34
C SER A 105 3.52 7.35 10.96
N LEU A 106 3.06 8.06 9.91
CA LEU A 106 3.66 7.93 8.57
C LEU A 106 5.12 8.38 8.55
N LEU A 107 5.45 9.56 9.07
CA LEU A 107 6.81 10.09 9.03
C LEU A 107 7.80 9.16 9.77
N GLY A 108 7.40 8.63 10.93
CA GLY A 108 8.20 7.64 11.66
C GLY A 108 8.38 6.30 10.93
N LEU A 109 7.46 5.95 10.02
CA LEU A 109 7.58 4.77 9.16
C LEU A 109 8.46 5.04 7.94
N LEU A 110 8.34 6.20 7.31
CA LEU A 110 9.09 6.55 6.09
C LEU A 110 10.60 6.40 6.29
N ASP A 111 11.11 6.76 7.46
CA ASP A 111 12.54 6.64 7.78
C ASP A 111 13.02 5.17 7.87
N LYS A 112 12.10 4.21 8.00
CA LYS A 112 12.39 2.76 8.09
C LYS A 112 12.14 2.01 6.79
N VAL A 113 11.34 2.55 5.88
CA VAL A 113 11.00 1.90 4.61
C VAL A 113 12.17 2.05 3.63
N LYS A 114 12.72 0.93 3.16
CA LYS A 114 13.88 0.92 2.26
C LYS A 114 13.50 0.81 0.79
N ASP A 115 12.40 0.14 0.46
CA ASP A 115 11.99 0.00 -0.94
C ASP A 115 11.57 1.35 -1.53
N THR A 116 12.05 1.63 -2.73
CA THR A 116 11.83 2.92 -3.42
C THR A 116 10.81 2.82 -4.55
N HIS A 117 10.24 1.63 -4.78
CA HIS A 117 9.43 1.30 -5.95
C HIS A 117 8.08 0.69 -5.55
N TRP A 118 7.75 -0.51 -6.05
CA TRP A 118 6.42 -1.11 -5.93
C TRP A 118 6.21 -1.87 -4.63
N PHE A 119 7.27 -2.23 -3.92
CA PHE A 119 7.16 -2.95 -2.64
C PHE A 119 7.01 -2.00 -1.45
N TRP A 120 7.28 -0.69 -1.65
CA TRP A 120 7.11 0.37 -0.65
C TRP A 120 5.81 0.26 0.15
N ASP A 121 4.67 0.05 -0.52
CA ASP A 121 3.36 -0.08 0.14
C ASP A 121 3.29 -1.29 1.08
N THR A 122 3.84 -2.41 0.64
CA THR A 122 3.86 -3.65 1.44
C THR A 122 4.81 -3.50 2.61
N GLU A 123 6.02 -3.00 2.37
CA GLU A 123 6.99 -2.77 3.44
C GLU A 123 6.46 -1.81 4.48
N LEU A 124 5.82 -0.71 4.06
CA LEU A 124 5.26 0.28 4.97
C LEU A 124 4.16 -0.32 5.85
N LEU A 125 3.20 -1.05 5.26
CA LEU A 125 2.11 -1.67 6.02
C LEU A 125 2.62 -2.73 7.00
N VAL A 126 3.57 -3.56 6.57
CA VAL A 126 4.15 -4.61 7.42
C VAL A 126 4.95 -3.99 8.57
N ARG A 127 5.77 -2.97 8.29
CA ARG A 127 6.51 -2.24 9.32
C ARG A 127 5.57 -1.52 10.28
N ALA A 128 4.45 -1.00 9.80
CA ALA A 128 3.43 -0.39 10.65
C ALA A 128 2.88 -1.41 11.67
N GLN A 129 2.49 -2.60 11.21
CA GLN A 129 1.99 -3.65 12.10
C GLN A 129 3.04 -4.12 13.10
N ARG A 130 4.31 -4.28 12.69
CA ARG A 130 5.40 -4.67 13.61
C ARG A 130 5.76 -3.59 14.62
N ALA A 131 5.63 -2.31 14.25
CA ALA A 131 5.82 -1.20 15.17
C ALA A 131 4.66 -1.04 16.17
N GLY A 132 3.63 -1.89 16.10
CA GLY A 132 2.45 -1.84 16.97
C GLY A 132 1.42 -0.78 16.55
N PHE A 133 1.56 -0.17 15.37
CA PHE A 133 0.58 0.78 14.88
C PHE A 133 -0.75 0.09 14.54
N SER A 134 -1.82 0.81 14.80
CA SER A 134 -3.18 0.39 14.49
C SER A 134 -3.45 0.56 12.98
N VAL A 135 -3.66 -0.55 12.28
CA VAL A 135 -3.92 -0.56 10.84
C VAL A 135 -5.34 -1.04 10.57
N ARG A 136 -6.17 -0.17 9.98
CA ARG A 136 -7.52 -0.50 9.54
C ARG A 136 -7.53 -0.91 8.07
N GLU A 137 -7.99 -2.12 7.80
CA GLU A 137 -8.30 -2.60 6.46
C GLU A 137 -9.82 -2.67 6.27
N PHE A 138 -10.34 -2.14 5.17
CA PHE A 138 -11.77 -2.17 4.88
C PHE A 138 -12.05 -2.49 3.41
N PRO A 139 -13.18 -3.17 3.10
CA PRO A 139 -13.51 -3.58 1.75
C PRO A 139 -13.81 -2.36 0.88
N VAL A 140 -13.45 -2.44 -0.41
CA VAL A 140 -13.75 -1.37 -1.37
C VAL A 140 -14.40 -1.89 -2.64
N GLU A 141 -15.09 -0.99 -3.34
CA GLU A 141 -15.41 -1.12 -4.74
C GLU A 141 -14.21 -0.71 -5.59
N TRP A 142 -13.78 -1.64 -6.45
CA TRP A 142 -12.62 -1.44 -7.31
C TRP A 142 -12.93 -1.91 -8.73
N ARG A 143 -12.65 -1.04 -9.70
CA ARG A 143 -12.83 -1.31 -11.13
C ARG A 143 -11.54 -1.08 -11.86
N HIS A 144 -11.24 -1.95 -12.82
CA HIS A 144 -9.99 -1.85 -13.56
C HIS A 144 -9.91 -0.55 -14.40
N GLY A 145 -9.06 0.38 -13.96
CA GLY A 145 -8.72 1.59 -14.71
C GLY A 145 -7.73 1.30 -15.85
N GLY A 146 -8.24 1.04 -17.05
CA GLY A 146 -7.44 1.06 -18.30
C GLY A 146 -6.26 0.09 -18.39
N THR A 147 -5.33 0.38 -19.31
CA THR A 147 -4.19 -0.50 -19.63
C THR A 147 -3.07 -0.44 -18.59
N THR A 148 -2.63 -1.61 -18.15
CA THR A 148 -1.61 -1.76 -17.09
C THR A 148 -0.20 -1.70 -17.65
N LYS A 149 0.71 -0.98 -16.97
CA LYS A 149 2.15 -0.95 -17.27
C LYS A 149 2.97 -2.01 -16.50
N VAL A 150 2.31 -2.99 -15.89
CA VAL A 150 2.91 -4.02 -15.01
C VAL A 150 3.40 -5.17 -15.87
N ASP A 151 4.68 -5.52 -15.73
CA ASP A 151 5.28 -6.70 -16.35
C ASP A 151 5.19 -7.84 -15.34
N LEU A 152 4.18 -8.70 -15.55
CA LEU A 152 3.77 -9.71 -14.58
C LEU A 152 4.90 -10.65 -14.16
N LYS A 153 5.87 -10.96 -15.03
CA LYS A 153 6.96 -11.89 -14.71
C LYS A 153 8.07 -11.21 -13.92
N ARG A 154 8.51 -10.02 -14.38
CA ARG A 154 9.55 -9.24 -13.72
C ARG A 154 9.10 -8.77 -12.34
N ASP A 155 7.86 -8.33 -12.23
CA ASP A 155 7.32 -7.77 -10.99
C ASP A 155 7.07 -8.87 -9.95
N VAL A 156 6.64 -10.09 -10.35
CA VAL A 156 6.47 -11.21 -9.41
C VAL A 156 7.80 -11.67 -8.81
N ILE A 157 8.85 -11.85 -9.63
CA ILE A 157 10.17 -12.27 -9.14
C ILE A 157 10.80 -11.18 -8.26
N GLY A 158 10.71 -9.92 -8.70
CA GLY A 158 11.19 -8.77 -7.93
C GLY A 158 10.46 -8.62 -6.59
N MET A 159 9.14 -8.82 -6.56
CA MET A 159 8.36 -8.73 -5.32
C MET A 159 8.65 -9.86 -4.34
N GLY A 160 8.86 -11.09 -4.82
CA GLY A 160 9.23 -12.22 -3.97
C GLY A 160 10.57 -12.02 -3.26
N SER A 161 11.58 -11.49 -3.96
CA SER A 161 12.88 -11.19 -3.33
C SER A 161 12.78 -10.07 -2.30
N GLN A 162 11.87 -9.11 -2.48
CA GLN A 162 11.61 -8.06 -1.48
C GLN A 162 10.92 -8.60 -0.22
N ILE A 163 9.99 -9.56 -0.34
CA ILE A 163 9.43 -10.27 0.82
C ILE A 163 10.55 -10.97 1.59
N PHE A 164 11.42 -11.71 0.89
CA PHE A 164 12.53 -12.41 1.52
C PHE A 164 13.53 -11.46 2.19
N ARG A 165 13.89 -10.35 1.53
CA ARG A 165 14.74 -9.30 2.11
C ARG A 165 14.12 -8.80 3.42
N LEU A 166 12.86 -8.39 3.40
CA LEU A 166 12.20 -7.82 4.57
C LEU A 166 12.06 -8.85 5.70
N TRP A 167 11.76 -10.11 5.35
CA TRP A 167 11.75 -11.22 6.30
C TRP A 167 13.12 -11.42 6.96
N TYR A 168 14.18 -11.40 6.17
CA TYR A 168 15.55 -11.52 6.68
C TYR A 168 15.90 -10.36 7.60
N GLU A 169 15.60 -9.11 7.23
CA GLU A 169 15.83 -7.94 8.09
C GLU A 169 15.16 -8.12 9.47
N PHE A 170 13.94 -8.63 9.49
CA PHE A 170 13.20 -8.89 10.72
C PHE A 170 13.68 -10.06 11.56
N LEU A 171 14.58 -10.90 11.06
CA LEU A 171 15.27 -11.90 11.88
C LEU A 171 16.45 -11.31 12.67
N TRP A 172 16.93 -10.13 12.26
CA TRP A 172 18.09 -9.45 12.81
C TRP A 172 17.75 -8.14 13.55
N ASP A 173 16.48 -7.72 13.53
CA ASP A 173 15.90 -6.64 14.35
C ASP A 173 15.41 -7.18 15.70
#